data_AF-A0A3N6N1S3-F1
#
_entry.id   AF-A0A3N6N1S3-F1
#
_cell.length_a   1.000
_cell.length_b   1.000
_cell.length_c   1.000
_cell.angle_alpha   90.00
_cell.angle_beta   90.00
_cell.angle_gamma   90.00
#
_symmetry.space_group_name_H-M   'P 1'
#
loop_
_entity.id
_entity.type
_entity.pdbx_description
1 polymer ?
#
loop_
_entity_poly.entity_id
_entity_poly.type
_entity_poly.pdbx_seq_one_letter_code
_entity_poly.pdbx_strand_id
1 'polypeptide(L)'
;MSGQLAAAEPYATRFETEVTGVDGRRVWLERSYFYGESGGQPADRGTVGDTDVVDVQVVDGEQVHVLETEPSFRPGQRVLCSVDWSFRMYCMRAHTASHVLYGAGRRVLDDLGYGGFDIGETKVRVDLETSTEIDDDALIELDELVNRAVWESRPVSWEEVPVEEARRREDVAFNEATEADALRKGKVRLVTIGDDSDGGGRNGRSAAIRTSGGTTGGSAAWDVAACGGTHVRNTREIGPVTVLGRSNPGEGLTRVEFAVGPNAIDRRTAEKRSVFAAQRTLETGIDDLTAELERLSDERDELADRVRARERELIATRLEHADSLDREGERWRIATVGEVESDLVGDVVRDRITDREGTNASEDVIVALGESGSTFAVVGTAESRSATAVLDELTATFGGGGGGSETLARGGGFDATSAEIYASLE
;
A
#
# COMPACT_ATOMS: atom_id res chain seq x y z
N MET A 1 24.39 -18.20 -22.62
CA MET A 1 23.00 -18.68 -22.56
C MET A 1 22.60 -18.93 -21.12
N SER A 2 21.89 -17.99 -20.47
CA SER A 2 20.64 -18.44 -19.84
C SER A 2 19.69 -18.90 -20.95
N GLY A 3 19.70 -18.15 -22.07
CA GLY A 3 19.48 -18.55 -23.48
C GLY A 3 18.33 -19.49 -23.73
N GLN A 4 17.27 -19.31 -22.96
CA GLN A 4 16.04 -20.05 -23.15
C GLN A 4 15.45 -19.65 -24.50
N LEU A 5 15.07 -20.62 -25.33
CA LEU A 5 14.47 -20.31 -26.63
C LEU A 5 13.17 -19.53 -26.48
N ALA A 6 12.48 -19.66 -25.34
CA ALA A 6 11.35 -18.83 -24.97
C ALA A 6 11.68 -17.32 -25.02
N ALA A 7 12.87 -16.89 -24.60
CA ALA A 7 13.23 -15.46 -24.64
C ALA A 7 13.59 -14.99 -26.06
N ALA A 8 14.14 -15.88 -26.90
CA ALA A 8 14.48 -15.57 -28.29
C ALA A 8 13.24 -15.57 -29.20
N GLU A 9 12.33 -16.51 -29.00
CA GLU A 9 11.11 -16.75 -29.77
C GLU A 9 9.87 -16.80 -28.86
N PRO A 10 9.48 -15.71 -28.18
CA PRO A 10 8.48 -15.75 -27.11
C PRO A 10 7.04 -16.10 -27.56
N TYR A 11 6.79 -16.08 -28.86
CA TYR A 11 5.51 -16.42 -29.47
C TYR A 11 5.43 -17.87 -29.95
N ALA A 12 6.52 -18.64 -29.87
CA ALA A 12 6.51 -20.06 -30.16
C ALA A 12 5.94 -20.82 -28.96
N THR A 13 4.69 -21.27 -29.06
CA THR A 13 3.97 -21.93 -27.95
C THR A 13 3.51 -23.34 -28.24
N ARG A 14 3.69 -23.83 -29.48
CA ARG A 14 3.45 -25.22 -29.84
C ARG A 14 4.60 -25.74 -30.68
N PHE A 15 5.14 -26.88 -30.29
CA PHE A 15 6.30 -27.46 -30.94
C PHE A 15 6.37 -28.97 -30.69
N GLU A 16 7.01 -29.70 -31.59
CA GLU A 16 7.32 -31.12 -31.41
C GLU A 16 8.82 -31.26 -31.12
N THR A 17 9.18 -32.07 -30.14
CA THR A 17 10.59 -32.29 -29.74
C THR A 17 10.80 -33.73 -29.26
N GLU A 18 12.05 -34.18 -29.25
CA GLU A 18 12.43 -35.47 -28.68
C GLU A 18 12.66 -35.35 -27.17
N VAL A 19 12.17 -36.34 -26.42
CA VAL A 19 12.44 -36.49 -24.99
C VAL A 19 13.84 -37.05 -24.81
N THR A 20 14.74 -36.32 -24.15
CA THR A 20 16.13 -36.75 -23.94
C THR A 20 16.32 -37.47 -22.61
N GLY A 21 15.45 -37.23 -21.63
CA GLY A 21 15.52 -37.85 -20.31
C GLY A 21 14.20 -37.83 -19.56
N VAL A 22 13.97 -38.85 -18.72
CA VAL A 22 12.84 -38.95 -17.80
C VAL A 22 13.34 -39.50 -16.47
N ASP A 23 13.04 -38.80 -15.37
CA ASP A 23 13.29 -39.23 -13.99
C ASP A 23 12.04 -38.95 -13.15
N GLY A 24 11.18 -39.96 -13.00
CA GLY A 24 9.85 -39.80 -12.42
C GLY A 24 9.05 -38.72 -13.15
N ARG A 25 8.74 -37.62 -12.46
CA ARG A 25 8.01 -36.47 -13.03
C ARG A 25 8.90 -35.44 -13.74
N ARG A 26 10.22 -35.60 -13.71
CA ARG A 26 11.17 -34.67 -14.36
C ARG A 26 11.46 -35.11 -15.77
N VAL A 27 11.36 -34.18 -16.72
CA VAL A 27 11.54 -34.44 -18.15
C VAL A 27 12.51 -33.44 -18.75
N TRP A 28 13.44 -33.96 -19.54
CA TRP A 28 14.38 -33.21 -20.37
C TRP A 28 14.00 -33.36 -21.83
N LEU A 29 14.06 -32.26 -22.56
CA LEU A 29 13.68 -32.16 -23.96
C LEU A 29 14.88 -31.70 -24.78
N GLU A 30 15.02 -32.20 -26.01
CA GLU A 30 16.08 -31.75 -26.93
C GLU A 30 15.95 -30.24 -27.23
N ARG A 31 14.70 -29.77 -27.35
CA ARG A 31 14.37 -28.36 -27.58
C ARG A 31 13.14 -27.99 -26.77
N SER A 32 13.20 -26.86 -26.08
CA SER A 32 12.05 -26.35 -25.34
C SER A 32 11.86 -24.85 -25.55
N TYR A 33 10.60 -24.46 -25.79
CA TYR A 33 10.14 -23.09 -25.79
C TYR A 33 9.38 -22.73 -24.50
N PHE A 34 9.44 -23.57 -23.46
CA PHE A 34 9.02 -23.16 -22.11
C PHE A 34 10.07 -22.20 -21.53
N TYR A 35 9.60 -21.20 -20.79
CA TYR A 35 10.41 -20.35 -19.94
C TYR A 35 10.50 -21.02 -18.57
N GLY A 36 11.70 -21.41 -18.17
CA GLY A 36 12.04 -21.72 -16.80
C GLY A 36 12.20 -20.45 -15.97
N GLU A 37 11.73 -20.52 -14.73
CA GLU A 37 11.70 -19.41 -13.79
C GLU A 37 13.06 -18.73 -13.67
N SER A 38 13.07 -17.40 -13.81
CA SER A 38 14.30 -16.61 -13.70
C SER A 38 13.98 -15.12 -13.60
N GLY A 39 14.79 -14.40 -12.82
CA GLY A 39 14.79 -12.94 -12.80
C GLY A 39 13.43 -12.31 -12.49
N GLY A 40 12.63 -12.93 -11.61
CA GLY A 40 11.32 -12.43 -11.21
C GLY A 40 10.15 -12.83 -12.13
N GLN A 41 10.43 -13.45 -13.28
CA GLN A 41 9.39 -14.03 -14.14
C GLN A 41 9.16 -15.52 -13.75
N PRO A 42 7.92 -15.92 -13.46
CA PRO A 42 7.59 -17.31 -13.12
C PRO A 42 7.80 -18.26 -14.29
N ALA A 43 7.97 -19.55 -13.98
CA ALA A 43 8.02 -20.61 -14.98
C ALA A 43 6.71 -20.69 -15.77
N ASP A 44 6.81 -21.02 -17.05
CA ASP A 44 5.64 -21.28 -17.88
C ASP A 44 4.89 -22.54 -17.46
N ARG A 45 3.60 -22.51 -17.79
CA ARG A 45 2.67 -23.64 -17.69
C ARG A 45 2.37 -24.19 -19.06
N GLY A 46 1.79 -25.38 -19.12
CA GLY A 46 1.38 -26.00 -20.38
C GLY A 46 1.37 -27.51 -20.28
N THR A 47 1.68 -28.18 -21.39
CA THR A 47 1.68 -29.64 -21.50
C THR A 47 2.91 -30.15 -22.27
N VAL A 48 3.38 -31.32 -21.86
CA VAL A 48 4.31 -32.16 -22.64
C VAL A 48 3.60 -33.49 -22.89
N GLY A 49 3.28 -33.77 -24.16
CA GLY A 49 2.33 -34.82 -24.50
C GLY A 49 0.95 -34.51 -23.92
N ASP A 50 0.38 -35.46 -23.17
CA ASP A 50 -0.93 -35.33 -22.54
C ASP A 50 -0.84 -34.99 -21.03
N THR A 51 0.33 -34.55 -20.54
CA THR A 51 0.56 -34.29 -19.12
C THR A 51 0.92 -32.83 -18.87
N ASP A 52 0.28 -32.23 -17.86
CA ASP A 52 0.49 -30.84 -17.49
C ASP A 52 1.89 -30.61 -16.90
N VAL A 53 2.48 -29.47 -17.24
CA VAL A 53 3.74 -28.95 -16.69
C VAL A 53 3.39 -28.03 -15.53
N VAL A 54 3.90 -28.36 -14.34
CA VAL A 54 3.66 -27.58 -13.11
C VAL A 54 4.81 -26.65 -12.76
N ASP A 55 6.01 -26.92 -13.29
CA ASP A 55 7.20 -26.11 -13.06
C ASP A 55 8.25 -26.34 -14.16
N VAL A 56 9.07 -25.34 -14.44
CA VAL A 56 10.19 -25.40 -15.37
C VAL A 56 11.37 -24.66 -14.75
N GLN A 57 12.50 -25.34 -14.62
CA GLN A 57 13.70 -24.79 -13.98
C GLN A 57 14.92 -24.98 -14.89
N VAL A 58 15.91 -24.10 -14.78
CA VAL A 58 17.18 -24.25 -15.49
C VAL A 58 18.25 -24.69 -14.48
N VAL A 59 18.70 -25.94 -14.59
CA VAL A 59 19.71 -26.54 -13.70
C VAL A 59 20.93 -26.89 -14.54
N ASP A 60 22.11 -26.39 -14.17
CA ASP A 60 23.37 -26.61 -14.89
C ASP A 60 23.32 -26.29 -16.40
N GLY A 61 22.43 -25.37 -16.80
CA GLY A 61 22.23 -24.95 -18.19
C GLY A 61 21.24 -25.80 -18.99
N GLU A 62 20.62 -26.81 -18.37
CA GLU A 62 19.58 -27.64 -18.96
C GLU A 62 18.20 -27.30 -18.39
N GLN A 63 17.16 -27.32 -19.24
CA GLN A 63 15.78 -27.14 -18.77
C GLN A 63 15.21 -28.45 -18.24
N VAL A 64 14.76 -28.41 -17.00
CA VAL A 64 14.03 -29.49 -16.33
C VAL A 64 12.56 -29.10 -16.28
N HIS A 65 11.71 -29.93 -16.88
CA HIS A 65 10.26 -29.76 -16.87
C HIS A 65 9.68 -30.71 -15.83
N VAL A 66 8.99 -30.17 -14.83
CA VAL A 66 8.32 -30.97 -13.81
C VAL A 66 6.86 -31.14 -14.22
N LEU A 67 6.47 -32.38 -14.46
CA LEU A 67 5.10 -32.73 -14.84
C LEU A 67 4.21 -32.98 -13.62
N GLU A 68 2.90 -32.86 -13.78
CA GLU A 68 1.93 -33.16 -12.73
C GLU A 68 1.99 -34.64 -12.31
N THR A 69 2.08 -35.54 -13.30
CA THR A 69 2.21 -36.99 -13.11
C THR A 69 3.39 -37.56 -13.88
N GLU A 70 3.80 -38.79 -13.55
CA GLU A 70 4.84 -39.49 -14.32
C GLU A 70 4.33 -39.76 -15.75
N PRO A 71 5.11 -39.44 -16.80
CA PRO A 71 4.65 -39.54 -18.17
C PRO A 71 4.63 -40.99 -18.68
N SER A 72 3.73 -41.25 -19.63
CA SER A 72 3.64 -42.55 -20.32
C SER A 72 4.73 -42.74 -21.39
N PHE A 73 5.39 -41.66 -21.80
CA PHE A 73 6.46 -41.67 -22.81
C PHE A 73 7.84 -41.96 -22.22
N ARG A 74 8.82 -42.24 -23.08
CA ARG A 74 10.20 -42.63 -22.74
C ARG A 74 11.23 -41.80 -23.50
N PRO A 75 12.49 -41.73 -23.02
CA PRO A 75 13.57 -41.12 -23.78
C PRO A 75 13.66 -41.65 -25.22
N GLY A 76 13.92 -40.78 -26.18
CA GLY A 76 13.93 -41.04 -27.63
C GLY A 76 12.56 -40.95 -28.32
N GLN A 77 11.46 -40.74 -27.58
CA GLN A 77 10.15 -40.51 -28.19
C GLN A 77 9.93 -39.03 -28.51
N ARG A 78 9.24 -38.75 -29.61
CA ARG A 78 8.80 -37.41 -29.97
C ARG A 78 7.46 -37.10 -29.32
N VAL A 79 7.36 -35.93 -28.72
CA VAL A 79 6.17 -35.44 -28.01
C VAL A 79 5.77 -34.08 -28.54
N LEU A 80 4.46 -33.83 -28.56
CA LEU A 80 3.91 -32.50 -28.82
C LEU A 80 3.87 -31.73 -27.50
N CYS A 81 4.41 -30.52 -27.50
CA CYS A 81 4.40 -29.62 -26.36
C CYS A 81 3.51 -28.41 -26.66
N SER A 82 2.76 -27.94 -25.66
CA SER A 82 1.97 -26.71 -25.75
C SER A 82 2.15 -25.86 -24.51
N VAL A 83 2.66 -24.65 -24.66
CA VAL A 83 2.71 -23.63 -23.60
C VAL A 83 1.32 -23.01 -23.42
N ASP A 84 0.93 -22.70 -22.18
CA ASP A 84 -0.26 -21.89 -21.89
C ASP A 84 -0.04 -20.47 -22.42
N TRP A 85 -0.66 -20.18 -23.55
CA TRP A 85 -0.56 -18.89 -24.23
C TRP A 85 -1.08 -17.73 -23.37
N SER A 86 -2.15 -17.93 -22.61
CA SER A 86 -2.75 -16.87 -21.80
C SER A 86 -1.80 -16.45 -20.68
N PHE A 87 -1.21 -17.44 -20.00
CA PHE A 87 -0.23 -17.20 -18.94
C PHE A 87 1.08 -16.61 -19.48
N ARG A 88 1.61 -17.15 -20.58
CA ARG A 88 2.80 -16.60 -21.26
C ARG A 88 2.59 -15.14 -21.66
N MET A 89 1.45 -14.83 -22.28
CA MET A 89 1.16 -13.45 -22.69
C MET A 89 1.00 -12.52 -21.48
N TYR A 90 0.41 -12.98 -20.38
CA TYR A 90 0.39 -12.20 -19.15
C TYR A 90 1.81 -11.88 -18.67
N CYS A 91 2.70 -12.88 -18.59
CA CYS A 91 4.08 -12.68 -18.18
C CYS A 91 4.82 -11.72 -19.13
N MET A 92 4.70 -11.89 -20.45
CA MET A 92 5.31 -10.99 -21.43
C MET A 92 4.83 -9.54 -21.30
N ARG A 93 3.53 -9.33 -21.04
CA ARG A 93 2.95 -8.00 -20.83
C ARG A 93 3.45 -7.37 -19.54
N ALA A 94 3.42 -8.13 -18.44
CA ALA A 94 3.90 -7.70 -17.13
C ALA A 94 5.39 -7.35 -17.17
N HIS A 95 6.20 -8.16 -17.84
CA HIS A 95 7.63 -7.93 -17.97
C HIS A 95 7.94 -6.72 -18.85
N THR A 96 7.33 -6.58 -20.03
CA THR A 96 7.54 -5.36 -20.82
C THR A 96 7.02 -4.12 -20.08
N ALA A 97 5.93 -4.22 -19.33
CA ALA A 97 5.41 -3.11 -18.53
C ALA A 97 6.37 -2.66 -17.42
N SER A 98 7.15 -3.56 -16.81
CA SER A 98 8.17 -3.14 -15.82
C SER A 98 9.30 -2.34 -16.46
N HIS A 99 9.72 -2.68 -17.69
CA HIS A 99 10.65 -1.84 -18.45
C HIS A 99 10.06 -0.49 -18.81
N VAL A 100 8.76 -0.45 -19.17
CA VAL A 100 8.08 0.82 -19.43
C VAL A 100 8.03 1.67 -18.15
N LEU A 101 7.72 1.07 -16.99
CA LEU A 101 7.73 1.72 -15.68
C LEU A 101 9.13 2.21 -15.30
N TYR A 102 10.17 1.41 -15.51
CA TYR A 102 11.54 1.80 -15.23
C TYR A 102 11.98 2.99 -16.10
N GLY A 103 11.63 2.97 -17.39
CA GLY A 103 11.83 4.12 -18.29
C GLY A 103 11.04 5.37 -17.87
N ALA A 104 9.85 5.23 -17.31
CA ALA A 104 9.12 6.34 -16.69
C ALA A 104 9.85 6.85 -15.44
N GLY A 105 10.31 5.95 -14.57
CA GLY A 105 11.11 6.28 -13.39
C GLY A 105 12.35 7.08 -13.73
N ARG A 106 13.07 6.74 -14.81
CA ARG A 106 14.25 7.50 -15.28
C ARG A 106 13.95 8.97 -15.65
N ARG A 107 12.68 9.31 -15.85
CA ARG A 107 12.22 10.66 -16.20
C ARG A 107 11.69 11.43 -15.00
N VAL A 108 11.21 10.73 -13.97
CA VAL A 108 10.58 11.29 -12.78
C VAL A 108 11.53 11.35 -11.58
N LEU A 109 12.48 10.42 -11.48
CA LEU A 109 13.34 10.21 -10.32
C LEU A 109 14.78 10.64 -10.64
N ASP A 110 15.46 11.25 -9.67
CA ASP A 110 16.78 11.86 -9.87
C ASP A 110 17.92 10.84 -9.97
N ASP A 111 17.81 9.74 -9.21
CA ASP A 111 18.88 8.77 -9.00
C ASP A 111 18.36 7.32 -9.06
N LEU A 112 17.67 6.99 -10.14
CA LEU A 112 17.05 5.68 -10.30
C LEU A 112 18.07 4.53 -10.46
N GLY A 113 18.07 3.64 -9.48
CA GLY A 113 18.64 2.31 -9.52
C GLY A 113 17.57 1.20 -9.48
N TYR A 114 18.01 -0.03 -9.71
CA TYR A 114 17.16 -1.20 -9.81
C TYR A 114 17.42 -2.15 -8.63
N GLY A 115 16.38 -2.45 -7.85
CA GLY A 115 16.47 -3.34 -6.68
C GLY A 115 15.84 -4.72 -6.86
N GLY A 116 14.93 -4.90 -7.84
CA GLY A 116 14.22 -6.17 -7.98
C GLY A 116 12.94 -6.12 -8.82
N PHE A 117 12.45 -7.30 -9.21
CA PHE A 117 11.24 -7.49 -9.99
C PHE A 117 10.58 -8.82 -9.65
N ASP A 118 9.26 -8.84 -9.62
CA ASP A 118 8.47 -10.04 -9.35
C ASP A 118 7.10 -9.95 -10.05
N ILE A 119 6.74 -10.98 -10.81
CA ILE A 119 5.41 -11.11 -11.44
C ILE A 119 4.55 -12.03 -10.57
N GLY A 120 3.59 -11.44 -9.85
CA GLY A 120 2.55 -12.17 -9.13
C GLY A 120 1.38 -12.54 -10.02
N GLU A 121 0.30 -13.08 -9.43
CA GLU A 121 -0.91 -13.47 -10.18
C GLU A 121 -1.77 -12.27 -10.60
N THR A 122 -1.85 -11.26 -9.73
CA THR A 122 -2.75 -10.10 -9.91
C THR A 122 -1.99 -8.78 -10.06
N LYS A 123 -0.74 -8.73 -9.62
CA LYS A 123 0.10 -7.53 -9.62
C LYS A 123 1.56 -7.87 -9.82
N VAL A 124 2.30 -6.88 -10.26
CA VAL A 124 3.73 -6.90 -10.53
C VAL A 124 4.40 -5.94 -9.54
N ARG A 125 5.59 -6.30 -9.09
CA ARG A 125 6.39 -5.50 -8.15
C ARG A 125 7.70 -5.13 -8.80
N VAL A 126 8.09 -3.88 -8.66
CA VAL A 126 9.42 -3.39 -9.04
C VAL A 126 9.99 -2.66 -7.85
N ASP A 127 11.18 -3.09 -7.41
CA ASP A 127 11.93 -2.42 -6.36
C ASP A 127 12.89 -1.44 -7.02
N LEU A 128 12.79 -0.19 -6.60
CA LEU A 128 13.59 0.91 -7.09
C LEU A 128 14.52 1.39 -5.97
N GLU A 129 15.78 1.58 -6.31
CA GLU A 129 16.75 2.27 -5.46
C GLU A 129 16.72 3.73 -5.86
N THR A 130 16.35 4.64 -4.95
CA THR A 130 16.34 6.08 -5.22
C THR A 130 16.28 6.84 -3.90
N SER A 131 16.88 8.03 -3.88
CA SER A 131 16.72 9.00 -2.79
C SER A 131 15.51 9.92 -2.99
N THR A 132 14.95 9.97 -4.21
CA THR A 132 13.70 10.69 -4.50
C THR A 132 12.53 10.00 -3.77
N GLU A 133 11.78 10.78 -2.97
CA GLU A 133 10.53 10.26 -2.39
C GLU A 133 9.50 10.06 -3.50
N ILE A 134 9.00 8.83 -3.65
CA ILE A 134 7.95 8.51 -4.65
C ILE A 134 6.58 8.78 -4.05
N ASP A 135 6.14 10.02 -3.86
CA ASP A 135 4.83 10.35 -3.28
C ASP A 135 3.63 10.02 -4.19
N ASP A 136 2.42 10.41 -3.78
CA ASP A 136 1.19 10.13 -4.53
C ASP A 136 1.19 10.82 -5.91
N ASP A 137 1.76 12.03 -6.01
CA ASP A 137 1.89 12.75 -7.29
C ASP A 137 2.90 12.05 -8.21
N ALA A 138 4.03 11.58 -7.68
CA ALA A 138 4.99 10.78 -8.44
C ALA A 138 4.37 9.48 -8.94
N LEU A 139 3.55 8.79 -8.13
CA LEU A 139 2.82 7.60 -8.56
C LEU A 139 1.83 7.87 -9.69
N ILE A 140 1.12 9.02 -9.63
CA ILE A 140 0.22 9.47 -10.70
C ILE A 140 1.02 9.74 -11.98
N GLU A 141 2.13 10.46 -11.89
CA GLU A 141 2.98 10.75 -13.06
C GLU A 141 3.55 9.47 -13.68
N LEU A 142 3.97 8.51 -12.87
CA LEU A 142 4.39 7.18 -13.33
C LEU A 142 3.25 6.45 -14.07
N ASP A 143 2.02 6.44 -13.55
CA ASP A 143 0.87 5.82 -14.23
C ASP A 143 0.60 6.47 -15.59
N GLU A 144 0.65 7.80 -15.65
CA GLU A 144 0.44 8.56 -16.87
C GLU A 144 1.50 8.26 -17.93
N LEU A 145 2.79 8.32 -17.56
CA LEU A 145 3.90 8.08 -18.46
C LEU A 145 3.90 6.64 -18.99
N VAL A 146 3.60 5.66 -18.12
CA VAL A 146 3.52 4.26 -18.52
C VAL A 146 2.39 4.06 -19.54
N ASN A 147 1.19 4.55 -19.25
CA ASN A 147 0.06 4.41 -20.17
C ASN A 147 0.27 5.20 -21.47
N ARG A 148 1.00 6.33 -21.42
CA ARG A 148 1.39 7.09 -22.61
C ARG A 148 2.36 6.31 -23.49
N ALA A 149 3.39 5.69 -22.92
CA ALA A 149 4.32 4.82 -23.65
C ALA A 149 3.64 3.57 -24.24
N VAL A 150 2.62 3.03 -23.57
CA VAL A 150 1.74 1.99 -24.13
C VAL A 150 0.95 2.51 -25.33
N TRP A 151 0.34 3.70 -25.20
CA TRP A 151 -0.44 4.34 -26.26
C TRP A 151 0.40 4.65 -27.50
N GLU A 152 1.62 5.16 -27.30
CA GLU A 152 2.60 5.47 -28.35
C GLU A 152 3.03 4.23 -29.17
N SER A 153 2.72 3.02 -28.69
CA SER A 153 2.96 1.78 -29.44
C SER A 153 4.43 1.62 -29.85
N ARG A 154 5.35 1.85 -28.90
CA ARG A 154 6.79 1.80 -29.11
C ARG A 154 7.24 0.37 -29.47
N PRO A 155 8.12 0.19 -30.46
CA PRO A 155 8.64 -1.13 -30.82
C PRO A 155 9.51 -1.69 -29.69
N VAL A 156 9.46 -3.00 -29.51
CA VAL A 156 10.30 -3.73 -28.55
C VAL A 156 11.13 -4.74 -29.31
N SER A 157 12.45 -4.62 -29.18
CA SER A 157 13.42 -5.47 -29.85
C SER A 157 14.40 -6.06 -28.85
N TRP A 158 15.07 -7.15 -29.25
CA TRP A 158 16.13 -7.74 -28.46
C TRP A 158 17.26 -8.26 -29.34
N GLU A 159 18.48 -8.14 -28.84
CA GLU A 159 19.69 -8.59 -29.53
C GLU A 159 20.73 -9.11 -28.54
N GLU A 160 21.63 -9.97 -29.03
CA GLU A 160 22.79 -10.43 -28.24
C GLU A 160 24.02 -9.59 -28.58
N VAL A 161 24.63 -9.00 -27.56
CA VAL A 161 25.84 -8.19 -27.70
C VAL A 161 26.94 -8.68 -26.75
N PRO A 162 28.22 -8.40 -27.03
CA PRO A 162 29.30 -8.64 -26.08
C PRO A 162 29.08 -7.90 -24.75
N VAL A 163 29.38 -8.54 -23.63
CA VAL A 163 29.22 -7.94 -22.29
C VAL A 163 30.06 -6.67 -22.15
N GLU A 164 31.26 -6.65 -22.71
CA GLU A 164 32.14 -5.49 -22.66
C GLU A 164 31.59 -4.29 -23.43
N GLU A 165 30.83 -4.55 -24.51
CA GLU A 165 30.15 -3.51 -25.28
C GLU A 165 28.97 -2.95 -24.49
N ALA A 166 28.13 -3.84 -23.96
CA ALA A 166 26.97 -3.44 -23.17
C ALA A 166 27.38 -2.63 -21.93
N ARG A 167 28.45 -3.02 -21.22
CA ARG A 167 28.94 -2.31 -20.02
C ARG A 167 29.50 -0.91 -20.28
N ARG A 168 29.85 -0.59 -21.53
CA ARG A 168 30.30 0.75 -21.92
C ARG A 168 29.15 1.70 -22.20
N ARG A 169 27.91 1.20 -22.23
CA ARG A 169 26.71 1.97 -22.50
C ARG A 169 26.07 2.43 -21.19
N GLU A 170 26.05 3.74 -20.97
CA GLU A 170 25.45 4.36 -19.78
C GLU A 170 23.91 4.24 -19.77
N ASP A 171 23.30 3.97 -20.93
CA ASP A 171 21.85 3.83 -21.06
C ASP A 171 21.33 2.42 -20.72
N VAL A 172 22.22 1.43 -20.63
CA VAL A 172 21.85 0.05 -20.33
C VAL A 172 21.72 -0.14 -18.83
N ALA A 173 20.53 -0.51 -18.38
CA ALA A 173 20.33 -0.99 -17.01
C ALA A 173 20.89 -2.41 -16.88
N PHE A 174 21.69 -2.62 -15.82
CA PHE A 174 22.30 -3.90 -15.47
C PHE A 174 21.84 -4.33 -14.08
N ASN A 175 21.50 -5.61 -13.93
CA ASN A 175 21.34 -6.24 -12.63
C ASN A 175 22.41 -7.34 -12.46
N GLU A 176 23.44 -7.04 -11.67
CA GLU A 176 24.57 -7.94 -11.45
C GLU A 176 24.16 -9.30 -10.84
N ALA A 177 23.09 -9.35 -10.05
CA ALA A 177 22.62 -10.57 -9.41
C ALA A 177 21.93 -11.53 -10.40
N THR A 178 21.12 -11.01 -11.33
CA THR A 178 20.43 -11.83 -12.33
C THR A 178 21.29 -12.15 -13.56
N GLU A 179 22.37 -11.40 -13.79
CA GLU A 179 23.19 -11.50 -15.00
C GLU A 179 24.52 -12.23 -14.79
N ALA A 180 24.78 -12.75 -13.59
CA ALA A 180 26.01 -13.46 -13.25
C ALA A 180 26.39 -14.56 -14.28
N ASP A 181 25.41 -15.23 -14.89
CA ASP A 181 25.66 -16.25 -15.91
C ASP A 181 25.97 -15.68 -17.31
N ALA A 182 25.41 -14.51 -17.66
CA ALA A 182 25.74 -13.79 -18.89
C ALA A 182 27.17 -13.22 -18.81
N LEU A 183 27.55 -12.69 -17.64
CA LEU A 183 28.90 -12.19 -17.35
C LEU A 183 29.98 -13.28 -17.51
N ARG A 184 29.66 -14.54 -17.17
CA ARG A 184 30.58 -15.68 -17.37
C ARG A 184 30.76 -16.09 -18.84
N LYS A 185 29.76 -15.84 -19.69
CA LYS A 185 29.70 -16.36 -21.07
C LYS A 185 30.08 -15.31 -22.13
N GLY A 186 30.33 -14.06 -21.74
CA GLY A 186 30.86 -12.98 -22.59
C GLY A 186 29.84 -12.31 -23.53
N LYS A 187 28.57 -12.72 -23.49
CA LYS A 187 27.46 -12.06 -24.20
C LYS A 187 26.24 -11.88 -23.30
N VAL A 188 25.51 -10.80 -23.53
CA VAL A 188 24.26 -10.45 -22.83
C VAL A 188 23.16 -10.14 -23.84
N ARG A 189 21.91 -10.47 -23.49
CA ARG A 189 20.73 -10.11 -24.27
C ARG A 189 20.25 -8.73 -23.83
N LEU A 190 20.30 -7.77 -24.72
CA LEU A 190 19.72 -6.45 -24.50
C LEU A 190 18.29 -6.44 -25.04
N VAL A 191 17.39 -5.89 -24.23
CA VAL A 191 16.02 -5.56 -24.63
C VAL A 191 15.94 -4.05 -24.74
N THR A 192 15.38 -3.57 -25.85
CA THR A 192 15.22 -2.15 -26.16
C THR A 192 13.75 -1.86 -26.40
N ILE A 193 13.22 -0.86 -25.70
CA ILE A 193 11.95 -0.21 -26.02
C ILE A 193 12.28 1.07 -26.78
N GLY A 194 11.87 1.16 -28.04
CA GLY A 194 12.24 2.25 -28.95
C GLY A 194 11.66 3.61 -28.58
N ASP A 195 12.08 4.64 -29.32
CA ASP A 195 11.55 5.99 -29.16
C ASP A 195 10.18 6.20 -29.82
N ASP A 196 9.61 7.40 -29.64
CA ASP A 196 8.44 7.92 -30.33
C ASP A 196 8.60 8.02 -31.86
N SER A 197 9.84 7.98 -32.38
CA SER A 197 10.14 8.37 -33.76
C SER A 197 9.91 7.29 -34.83
N ASP A 198 9.66 6.03 -34.46
CA ASP A 198 9.49 4.94 -35.44
C ASP A 198 8.02 4.62 -35.81
N GLY A 199 7.06 5.37 -35.26
CA GLY A 199 5.63 5.24 -35.58
C GLY A 199 5.17 6.23 -36.65
N GLY A 200 5.25 5.88 -37.93
CA GLY A 200 4.81 6.74 -39.02
C GLY A 200 3.34 7.18 -38.94
N GLY A 201 3.10 8.49 -38.79
CA GLY A 201 1.86 9.12 -39.27
C GLY A 201 1.15 10.12 -38.36
N ARG A 202 1.44 11.40 -38.61
CA ARG A 202 0.54 12.58 -38.59
C ARG A 202 0.17 13.26 -37.27
N ASN A 203 0.60 14.52 -37.24
CA ASN A 203 -0.11 15.73 -36.81
C ASN A 203 -0.25 15.99 -35.30
N GLY A 204 0.75 16.71 -34.78
CA GLY A 204 0.50 18.09 -34.38
C GLY A 204 -0.26 18.27 -33.07
N ARG A 205 0.43 18.00 -31.96
CA ARG A 205 0.46 18.77 -30.70
C ARG A 205 1.17 17.90 -29.66
N SER A 206 2.50 17.71 -29.79
CA SER A 206 3.28 17.31 -28.62
C SER A 206 3.26 18.48 -27.66
N ALA A 207 2.51 18.32 -26.56
CA ALA A 207 2.74 19.07 -25.36
C ALA A 207 4.20 18.81 -24.97
N ALA A 208 5.06 19.78 -25.27
CA ALA A 208 6.39 19.82 -24.70
C ALA A 208 6.21 19.97 -23.19
N ILE A 209 6.28 18.86 -22.46
CA ILE A 209 6.68 18.89 -21.06
C ILE A 209 8.12 19.39 -21.09
N ARG A 210 8.27 20.69 -20.90
CA ARG A 210 9.56 21.33 -20.73
C ARG A 210 10.03 20.98 -19.32
N THR A 211 10.86 19.95 -19.20
CA THR A 211 11.73 19.83 -18.03
C THR A 211 12.75 20.96 -18.11
N SER A 212 12.64 21.89 -17.17
CA SER A 212 13.58 22.99 -17.02
C SER A 212 14.86 22.45 -16.39
N GLY A 213 15.91 22.29 -17.19
CA GLY A 213 17.28 22.19 -16.73
C GLY A 213 17.87 20.79 -16.83
N GLY A 214 18.93 20.66 -17.61
CA GLY A 214 19.78 19.46 -17.66
C GLY A 214 19.79 18.81 -19.02
N THR A 215 20.70 19.24 -19.90
CA THR A 215 21.19 18.40 -21.00
C THR A 215 21.95 17.22 -20.40
N THR A 216 21.29 16.08 -20.23
CA THR A 216 21.94 14.77 -20.14
C THR A 216 21.65 14.03 -21.43
N GLY A 217 22.71 13.53 -22.08
CA GLY A 217 22.62 12.79 -23.33
C GLY A 217 21.91 11.46 -23.11
N GLY A 218 20.58 11.47 -23.19
CA GLY A 218 19.75 10.28 -23.10
C GLY A 218 19.73 9.52 -24.42
N SER A 219 19.95 8.21 -24.32
CA SER A 219 19.65 7.23 -25.36
C SER A 219 18.34 7.53 -26.09
N ALA A 220 18.34 7.36 -27.40
CA ALA A 220 17.12 7.50 -28.20
C ALA A 220 16.01 6.54 -27.73
N ALA A 221 16.31 5.46 -27.01
CA ALA A 221 15.31 4.50 -26.56
C ALA A 221 14.53 4.96 -25.30
N TRP A 222 13.28 4.51 -25.15
CA TRP A 222 12.51 4.68 -23.91
C TRP A 222 13.17 3.99 -22.71
N ASP A 223 13.61 2.75 -22.92
CA ASP A 223 14.37 1.93 -21.98
C ASP A 223 15.27 0.94 -22.73
N VAL A 224 16.46 0.68 -22.18
CA VAL A 224 17.39 -0.37 -22.63
C VAL A 224 17.92 -1.09 -21.41
N ALA A 225 17.82 -2.41 -21.39
CA ALA A 225 18.22 -3.23 -20.25
C ALA A 225 18.75 -4.59 -20.68
N ALA A 226 19.73 -5.09 -19.92
CA ALA A 226 20.12 -6.49 -20.01
C ALA A 226 19.03 -7.37 -19.37
N CYS A 227 18.33 -8.15 -20.19
CA CYS A 227 17.18 -8.92 -19.72
C CYS A 227 17.04 -10.27 -20.44
N GLY A 228 16.89 -11.33 -19.63
CA GLY A 228 16.68 -12.69 -20.09
C GLY A 228 15.22 -13.13 -20.18
N GLY A 229 14.27 -12.23 -19.90
CA GLY A 229 12.83 -12.52 -19.89
C GLY A 229 12.16 -12.56 -21.27
N THR A 230 10.90 -12.96 -21.27
CA THR A 230 10.05 -12.92 -22.47
C THR A 230 9.35 -11.56 -22.57
N HIS A 231 9.32 -10.96 -23.76
CA HIS A 231 8.71 -9.64 -23.99
C HIS A 231 7.76 -9.65 -25.17
N VAL A 232 6.73 -8.81 -25.11
CA VAL A 232 5.92 -8.48 -26.29
C VAL A 232 6.76 -7.69 -27.30
N ARG A 233 6.35 -7.66 -28.58
CA ARG A 233 7.08 -6.95 -29.66
C ARG A 233 6.76 -5.46 -29.73
N ASN A 234 5.72 -5.02 -29.05
CA ASN A 234 5.27 -3.64 -29.05
C ASN A 234 4.56 -3.29 -27.75
N THR A 235 4.77 -2.08 -27.22
CA THR A 235 4.16 -1.66 -25.94
C THR A 235 2.64 -1.65 -26.00
N ARG A 236 2.01 -1.49 -27.17
CA ARG A 236 0.55 -1.59 -27.32
C ARG A 236 -0.01 -2.95 -26.92
N GLU A 237 0.81 -4.01 -26.99
CA GLU A 237 0.40 -5.36 -26.62
C GLU A 237 0.28 -5.53 -25.10
N ILE A 238 0.86 -4.64 -24.29
CA ILE A 238 0.74 -4.61 -22.82
C ILE A 238 -0.74 -4.47 -22.42
N GLY A 239 -1.46 -3.57 -23.08
CA GLY A 239 -2.81 -3.17 -22.69
C GLY A 239 -2.81 -2.20 -21.51
N PRO A 240 -3.95 -2.02 -20.82
CA PRO A 240 -4.05 -1.08 -19.70
C PRO A 240 -3.06 -1.42 -18.59
N VAL A 241 -2.45 -0.38 -18.02
CA VAL A 241 -1.61 -0.50 -16.82
C VAL A 241 -2.22 0.37 -15.73
N THR A 242 -2.13 -0.06 -14.48
CA THR A 242 -2.54 0.72 -13.31
C THR A 242 -1.51 0.60 -12.22
N VAL A 243 -0.80 1.69 -11.93
CA VAL A 243 0.08 1.82 -10.77
C VAL A 243 -0.81 1.82 -9.52
N LEU A 244 -0.53 0.91 -8.60
CA LEU A 244 -1.39 0.63 -7.44
C LEU A 244 -0.99 1.42 -6.21
N GLY A 245 0.31 1.59 -6.00
CA GLY A 245 0.85 2.19 -4.79
C GLY A 245 2.33 1.86 -4.56
N ARG A 246 2.83 2.35 -3.43
CA ARG A 246 4.20 2.14 -2.95
C ARG A 246 4.23 1.39 -1.62
N SER A 247 5.31 0.65 -1.38
CA SER A 247 5.64 0.06 -0.09
C SER A 247 7.15 0.08 0.15
N ASN A 248 7.58 -0.10 1.40
CA ASN A 248 8.99 -0.17 1.77
C ASN A 248 9.39 -1.65 1.98
N PRO A 249 10.16 -2.27 1.05
CA PRO A 249 10.62 -3.65 1.18
C PRO A 249 11.92 -3.79 1.98
N GLY A 250 12.60 -2.68 2.33
CA GLY A 250 13.90 -2.69 2.99
C GLY A 250 14.62 -1.33 2.90
N GLU A 251 15.72 -1.19 3.63
CA GLU A 251 16.52 0.03 3.66
C GLU A 251 17.01 0.42 2.25
N GLY A 252 16.79 1.67 1.85
CA GLY A 252 17.21 2.21 0.55
C GLY A 252 16.34 1.82 -0.64
N LEU A 253 15.23 1.10 -0.43
CA LEU A 253 14.36 0.63 -1.50
C LEU A 253 12.94 1.19 -1.38
N THR A 254 12.35 1.49 -2.54
CA THR A 254 10.92 1.74 -2.69
C THR A 254 10.32 0.77 -3.68
N ARG A 255 9.34 -0.03 -3.24
CA ARG A 255 8.61 -0.96 -4.09
C ARG A 255 7.41 -0.26 -4.70
N VAL A 256 7.37 -0.18 -6.03
CA VAL A 256 6.19 0.23 -6.80
C VAL A 256 5.44 -1.02 -7.25
N GLU A 257 4.15 -1.08 -6.96
CA GLU A 257 3.27 -2.17 -7.43
C GLU A 257 2.37 -1.68 -8.56
N PHE A 258 2.19 -2.49 -9.60
CA PHE A 258 1.29 -2.19 -10.71
C PHE A 258 0.54 -3.43 -11.22
N ALA A 259 -0.59 -3.24 -11.87
CA ALA A 259 -1.35 -4.28 -12.55
C ALA A 259 -1.36 -4.05 -14.07
N VAL A 260 -1.51 -5.12 -14.85
CA VAL A 260 -1.61 -5.07 -16.32
C VAL A 260 -2.86 -5.79 -16.82
N GLY A 261 -3.38 -5.35 -17.97
CA GLY A 261 -4.47 -6.03 -18.67
C GLY A 261 -5.77 -6.09 -17.84
N PRO A 262 -6.44 -7.26 -17.75
CA PRO A 262 -7.67 -7.42 -16.98
C PRO A 262 -7.57 -6.95 -15.52
N ASN A 263 -6.48 -7.28 -14.82
CA ASN A 263 -6.28 -6.88 -13.43
C ASN A 263 -6.21 -5.34 -13.27
N ALA A 264 -5.61 -4.65 -14.24
CA ALA A 264 -5.58 -3.17 -14.28
C ALA A 264 -6.99 -2.59 -14.49
N ILE A 265 -7.77 -3.19 -15.40
CA ILE A 265 -9.16 -2.80 -15.66
C ILE A 265 -10.02 -2.97 -14.40
N ASP A 266 -9.86 -4.08 -13.69
CA ASP A 266 -10.60 -4.36 -12.47
C ASP A 266 -10.25 -3.35 -11.37
N ARG A 267 -8.97 -3.01 -11.22
CA ARG A 267 -8.53 -1.97 -10.27
C ARG A 267 -9.15 -0.61 -10.58
N ARG A 268 -9.03 -0.12 -11.82
CA ARG A 268 -9.63 1.16 -12.25
C ARG A 268 -11.15 1.17 -12.08
N THR A 269 -11.79 0.03 -12.32
CA THR A 269 -13.24 -0.12 -12.12
C THR A 269 -13.61 -0.01 -10.63
N ALA A 270 -12.84 -0.61 -9.74
CA ALA A 270 -13.05 -0.50 -8.30
C ALA A 270 -12.88 0.95 -7.81
N GLU A 271 -11.83 1.65 -8.24
CA GLU A 271 -11.60 3.07 -7.91
C GLU A 271 -12.76 3.94 -8.37
N LYS A 272 -13.17 3.78 -9.63
CA LYS A 272 -14.28 4.54 -10.20
C LYS A 272 -15.60 4.29 -9.47
N ARG A 273 -15.84 3.06 -9.01
CA ARG A 273 -17.02 2.73 -8.18
C ARG A 273 -16.97 3.45 -6.83
N SER A 274 -15.81 3.50 -6.18
CA SER A 274 -15.62 4.23 -4.92
C SER A 274 -15.86 5.73 -5.10
N VAL A 275 -15.30 6.33 -6.15
CA VAL A 275 -15.53 7.75 -6.46
C VAL A 275 -17.01 8.02 -6.70
N PHE A 276 -17.69 7.21 -7.51
CA PHE A 276 -19.12 7.38 -7.73
C PHE A 276 -19.96 7.17 -6.48
N ALA A 277 -19.54 6.30 -5.56
CA ALA A 277 -20.19 6.15 -4.27
C ALA A 277 -20.01 7.42 -3.42
N ALA A 278 -18.79 7.97 -3.35
CA ALA A 278 -18.51 9.21 -2.64
C ALA A 278 -19.34 10.38 -3.19
N GLN A 279 -19.36 10.57 -4.52
CA GLN A 279 -20.16 11.62 -5.16
C GLN A 279 -21.66 11.51 -4.84
N ARG A 280 -22.21 10.30 -4.77
CA ARG A 280 -23.63 10.11 -4.40
C ARG A 280 -23.89 10.38 -2.93
N THR A 281 -22.98 9.97 -2.05
CA THR A 281 -23.12 10.16 -0.60
C THR A 281 -22.99 11.62 -0.21
N LEU A 282 -22.06 12.33 -0.86
CA LEU A 282 -21.75 13.74 -0.58
C LEU A 282 -22.51 14.72 -1.48
N GLU A 283 -23.29 14.19 -2.43
CA GLU A 283 -24.06 14.98 -3.41
C GLU A 283 -23.20 16.01 -4.17
N THR A 284 -21.94 15.67 -4.45
CA THR A 284 -20.94 16.58 -5.04
C THR A 284 -20.33 16.05 -6.34
N GLY A 285 -19.85 16.98 -7.18
CA GLY A 285 -19.10 16.69 -8.40
C GLY A 285 -17.70 16.14 -8.11
N ILE A 286 -17.07 15.47 -9.09
CA ILE A 286 -15.70 14.94 -8.90
C ILE A 286 -14.69 16.08 -8.76
N ASP A 287 -14.94 17.19 -9.46
CA ASP A 287 -14.08 18.37 -9.44
C ASP A 287 -14.11 19.10 -8.08
N ASP A 288 -15.22 18.97 -7.34
CA ASP A 288 -15.45 19.62 -6.04
C ASP A 288 -15.32 18.64 -4.86
N LEU A 289 -15.04 17.36 -5.13
CA LEU A 289 -15.07 16.29 -4.12
C LEU A 289 -14.06 16.53 -2.99
N THR A 290 -12.85 16.97 -3.33
CA THR A 290 -11.80 17.26 -2.34
C THR A 290 -12.20 18.43 -1.43
N ALA A 291 -12.67 19.52 -2.02
CA ALA A 291 -13.10 20.69 -1.26
C ALA A 291 -14.29 20.37 -0.34
N GLU A 292 -15.22 19.53 -0.78
CA GLU A 292 -16.34 19.08 0.06
C GLU A 292 -15.90 18.18 1.22
N LEU A 293 -14.88 17.33 1.01
CA LEU A 293 -14.30 16.52 2.08
C LEU A 293 -13.59 17.39 3.14
N GLU A 294 -12.84 18.40 2.72
CA GLU A 294 -12.22 19.38 3.62
C GLU A 294 -13.28 20.13 4.43
N ARG A 295 -14.30 20.67 3.75
CA ARG A 295 -15.42 21.39 4.38
C ARG A 295 -16.13 20.53 5.43
N LEU A 296 -16.41 19.26 5.13
CA LEU A 296 -17.05 18.33 6.06
C LEU A 296 -16.14 17.95 7.23
N SER A 297 -14.83 17.86 7.00
CA SER A 297 -13.87 17.64 8.08
C SER A 297 -13.86 18.83 9.05
N ASP A 298 -13.77 20.05 8.52
CA ASP A 298 -13.78 21.28 9.30
C ASP A 298 -15.12 21.46 10.06
N GLU A 299 -16.24 21.18 9.40
CA GLU A 299 -17.57 21.23 10.04
C GLU A 299 -17.68 20.20 11.17
N ARG A 300 -17.14 18.99 10.98
CA ARG A 300 -17.10 17.94 12.01
C ARG A 300 -16.27 18.38 13.22
N ASP A 301 -15.14 19.05 13.00
CA ASP A 301 -14.30 19.56 14.08
C ASP A 301 -14.97 20.73 14.80
N GLU A 302 -15.60 21.67 14.09
CA GLU A 302 -16.38 22.77 14.68
C GLU A 302 -17.55 22.25 15.52
N LEU A 303 -18.30 21.26 15.00
CA LEU A 303 -19.41 20.65 15.71
C LEU A 303 -18.92 19.92 16.97
N ALA A 304 -17.78 19.23 16.91
CA ALA A 304 -17.18 18.57 18.07
C ALA A 304 -16.81 19.60 19.15
N ASP A 305 -16.17 20.71 18.78
CA ASP A 305 -15.83 21.79 19.71
C ASP A 305 -17.08 22.43 20.33
N ARG A 306 -18.14 22.64 19.53
CA ARG A 306 -19.43 23.17 20.01
C ARG A 306 -20.12 22.21 20.98
N VAL A 307 -20.12 20.90 20.70
CA VAL A 307 -20.66 19.89 21.62
C VAL A 307 -19.90 19.93 22.93
N ARG A 308 -18.56 19.91 22.89
CA ARG A 308 -17.71 19.98 24.08
C ARG A 308 -17.96 21.25 24.90
N ALA A 309 -18.12 22.40 24.24
CA ALA A 309 -18.43 23.67 24.91
C ALA A 309 -19.81 23.63 25.61
N ARG A 310 -20.84 23.06 24.97
CA ARG A 310 -22.18 22.93 25.56
C ARG A 310 -22.23 21.93 26.70
N GLU A 311 -21.52 20.82 26.59
CA GLU A 311 -21.37 19.87 27.70
C GLU A 311 -20.67 20.52 28.90
N ARG A 312 -19.62 21.32 28.64
CA ARG A 312 -18.93 22.08 29.68
C ARG A 312 -19.87 23.06 30.40
N GLU A 313 -20.67 23.81 29.64
CA GLU A 313 -21.71 24.70 30.18
C GLU A 313 -22.76 23.93 31.00
N LEU A 314 -23.21 22.76 30.50
CA LEU A 314 -24.17 21.89 31.17
C LEU A 314 -23.63 21.38 32.51
N ILE A 315 -22.39 20.89 32.54
CA ILE A 315 -21.71 20.42 33.76
C ILE A 315 -21.61 21.58 34.76
N ALA A 316 -21.14 22.74 34.31
CA ALA A 316 -20.99 23.93 35.16
C ALA A 316 -22.35 24.37 35.75
N THR A 317 -23.41 24.40 34.94
CA THR A 317 -24.76 24.77 35.37
C THR A 317 -25.32 23.76 36.37
N ARG A 318 -25.15 22.45 36.12
CA ARG A 318 -25.59 21.39 37.02
C ARG A 318 -24.87 21.45 38.37
N LEU A 319 -23.57 21.72 38.37
CA LEU A 319 -22.82 21.96 39.60
C LEU A 319 -23.30 23.22 40.32
N GLU A 320 -23.52 24.32 39.61
CA GLU A 320 -23.98 25.57 40.25
C GLU A 320 -25.34 25.44 40.94
N HIS A 321 -26.27 24.68 40.36
CA HIS A 321 -27.61 24.48 40.89
C HIS A 321 -27.72 23.29 41.86
N ALA A 322 -26.64 22.55 42.09
CA ALA A 322 -26.63 21.46 43.05
C ALA A 322 -26.60 22.00 44.48
N ASP A 323 -27.44 21.41 45.33
CA ASP A 323 -27.51 21.74 46.75
C ASP A 323 -26.18 21.46 47.44
N SER A 324 -25.85 22.29 48.43
CA SER A 324 -24.69 22.09 49.28
C SER A 324 -25.11 21.42 50.59
N LEU A 325 -24.32 20.46 51.04
CA LEU A 325 -24.47 19.77 52.32
C LEU A 325 -23.27 20.05 53.23
N ASP A 326 -23.52 20.14 54.53
CA ASP A 326 -22.47 20.19 55.55
C ASP A 326 -22.18 18.77 56.02
N ARG A 327 -20.95 18.30 55.81
CA ARG A 327 -20.51 16.98 56.24
C ARG A 327 -19.20 17.14 56.99
N GLU A 328 -19.23 16.81 58.28
CA GLU A 328 -18.07 16.90 59.17
C GLU A 328 -17.49 18.33 59.29
N GLY A 329 -18.32 19.37 59.09
CA GLY A 329 -17.89 20.77 59.11
C GLY A 329 -17.27 21.27 57.80
N GLU A 330 -17.32 20.46 56.74
CA GLU A 330 -16.93 20.84 55.38
C GLU A 330 -18.17 21.05 54.50
N ARG A 331 -18.11 22.01 53.58
CA ARG A 331 -19.18 22.24 52.62
C ARG A 331 -18.99 21.37 51.38
N TRP A 332 -19.83 20.36 51.25
CA TRP A 332 -19.85 19.45 50.12
C TRP A 332 -20.87 19.90 49.08
N ARG A 333 -20.55 19.68 47.82
CA ARG A 333 -21.50 19.80 46.71
C ARG A 333 -21.45 18.55 45.85
N ILE A 334 -22.61 17.95 45.65
CA ILE A 334 -22.74 16.69 44.94
C ILE A 334 -23.71 16.92 43.80
N ALA A 335 -23.33 16.58 42.57
CA ALA A 335 -24.17 16.79 41.41
C ALA A 335 -24.13 15.57 40.49
N THR A 336 -25.29 15.21 39.95
CA THR A 336 -25.33 14.30 38.80
C THR A 336 -25.16 15.12 37.53
N VAL A 337 -24.07 14.87 36.80
CA VAL A 337 -23.68 15.59 35.58
C VAL A 337 -24.11 14.89 34.29
N GLY A 338 -24.81 13.76 34.39
CA GLY A 338 -25.44 13.03 33.28
C GLY A 338 -24.43 12.27 32.39
N GLU A 339 -24.83 12.02 31.14
CA GLU A 339 -23.99 11.34 30.15
C GLU A 339 -23.03 12.33 29.50
N VAL A 340 -21.79 12.36 29.98
CA VAL A 340 -20.72 13.27 29.54
C VAL A 340 -19.36 12.60 29.74
N GLU A 341 -18.34 13.02 28.98
CA GLU A 341 -17.00 12.50 29.16
C GLU A 341 -16.41 12.90 30.52
N SER A 342 -15.87 11.91 31.22
CA SER A 342 -15.31 12.12 32.56
C SER A 342 -14.11 13.09 32.57
N ASP A 343 -13.36 13.18 31.47
CA ASP A 343 -12.28 14.17 31.28
C ASP A 343 -12.77 15.59 31.33
N LEU A 344 -13.85 15.87 30.61
CA LEU A 344 -14.46 17.19 30.60
C LEU A 344 -15.01 17.57 31.97
N VAL A 345 -15.61 16.62 32.70
CA VAL A 345 -16.05 16.83 34.09
C VAL A 345 -14.87 17.15 35.01
N GLY A 346 -13.76 16.43 34.85
CA GLY A 346 -12.50 16.70 35.55
C GLY A 346 -12.02 18.14 35.38
N ASP A 347 -12.03 18.64 34.15
CA ASP A 347 -11.61 20.02 33.86
C ASP A 347 -12.56 21.03 34.52
N VAL A 348 -13.88 20.85 34.43
CA VAL A 348 -14.85 21.77 35.06
C VAL A 348 -14.75 21.76 36.58
N VAL A 349 -14.61 20.58 37.20
CA VAL A 349 -14.45 20.46 38.66
C VAL A 349 -13.14 21.13 39.11
N ARG A 350 -12.03 20.90 38.40
CA ARG A 350 -10.74 21.53 38.69
C ARG A 350 -10.83 23.06 38.61
N ASP A 351 -11.42 23.57 37.53
CA ASP A 351 -11.55 25.02 37.31
C ASP A 351 -12.42 25.65 38.40
N ARG A 352 -13.53 25.02 38.79
CA ARG A 352 -14.40 25.50 39.87
C ARG A 352 -13.73 25.53 41.24
N ILE A 353 -12.90 24.54 41.54
CA ILE A 353 -12.20 24.46 42.84
C ILE A 353 -11.04 25.45 42.92
N THR A 354 -10.40 25.73 41.77
CA THR A 354 -9.25 26.64 41.69
C THR A 354 -9.70 28.10 41.62
N ASP A 355 -10.82 28.41 40.95
CA ASP A 355 -11.33 29.78 40.76
C ASP A 355 -12.17 30.30 41.95
N ARG A 356 -11.51 30.37 43.12
CA ARG A 356 -12.11 30.79 44.41
C ARG A 356 -12.25 32.31 44.57
N GLU A 357 -11.57 33.09 43.73
CA GLU A 357 -11.53 34.56 43.87
C GLU A 357 -12.66 35.29 43.13
N GLY A 358 -13.38 34.60 42.22
CA GLY A 358 -14.39 35.22 41.34
C GLY A 358 -15.84 34.72 41.49
N THR A 359 -16.09 33.63 42.22
CA THR A 359 -17.43 33.05 42.40
C THR A 359 -17.74 32.84 43.90
N ASN A 360 -19.02 32.78 44.28
CA ASN A 360 -19.47 32.34 45.62
C ASN A 360 -19.15 30.84 45.89
N ALA A 361 -18.12 30.27 45.23
CA ALA A 361 -17.66 28.90 45.41
C ALA A 361 -17.03 28.80 46.80
N SER A 362 -17.81 28.23 47.70
CA SER A 362 -17.54 28.13 49.14
C SER A 362 -17.38 26.67 49.54
N GLU A 363 -17.21 25.79 48.56
CA GLU A 363 -17.21 24.34 48.73
C GLU A 363 -15.79 23.84 48.98
N ASP A 364 -15.70 22.96 49.96
CA ASP A 364 -14.47 22.27 50.33
C ASP A 364 -14.32 20.98 49.52
N VAL A 365 -15.44 20.35 49.12
CA VAL A 365 -15.47 19.11 48.35
C VAL A 365 -16.55 19.17 47.27
N ILE A 366 -16.20 18.75 46.05
CA ILE A 366 -17.12 18.58 44.93
C ILE A 366 -17.08 17.12 44.49
N VAL A 367 -18.25 16.48 44.40
CA VAL A 367 -18.41 15.14 43.81
C VAL A 367 -19.37 15.24 42.62
N ALA A 368 -18.84 15.09 41.42
CA ALA A 368 -19.61 15.05 40.19
C ALA A 368 -19.79 13.59 39.73
N LEU A 369 -21.03 13.12 39.70
CA LEU A 369 -21.42 11.76 39.31
C LEU A 369 -21.97 11.76 37.89
N GLY A 370 -21.44 10.91 37.02
CA GLY A 370 -21.87 10.87 35.63
C GLY A 370 -21.83 9.46 35.06
N GLU A 371 -22.20 9.36 33.79
CA GLU A 371 -22.20 8.10 33.04
C GLU A 371 -21.43 8.25 31.74
N SER A 372 -20.54 7.30 31.47
CA SER A 372 -19.80 7.19 30.21
C SER A 372 -19.49 5.72 29.98
N GLY A 373 -20.46 5.01 29.39
CA GLY A 373 -20.51 3.54 29.33
C GLY A 373 -20.78 2.85 30.68
N SER A 374 -20.20 3.36 31.77
CA SER A 374 -20.45 2.97 33.16
C SER A 374 -20.51 4.20 34.06
N THR A 375 -21.05 4.05 35.27
CA THR A 375 -21.08 5.14 36.25
C THR A 375 -19.66 5.52 36.67
N PHE A 376 -19.39 6.82 36.75
CA PHE A 376 -18.14 7.40 37.20
C PHE A 376 -18.37 8.52 38.22
N ALA A 377 -17.31 8.85 38.94
CA ALA A 377 -17.26 9.94 39.90
C ALA A 377 -15.97 10.73 39.67
N VAL A 378 -16.11 12.04 39.57
CA VAL A 378 -15.01 13.00 39.63
C VAL A 378 -15.12 13.73 40.96
N VAL A 379 -14.08 13.59 41.77
CA VAL A 379 -13.95 14.28 43.05
C VAL A 379 -12.92 15.37 42.90
N GLY A 380 -13.25 16.56 43.38
CA GLY A 380 -12.24 17.58 43.62
C GLY A 380 -12.38 18.16 45.01
N THR A 381 -11.25 18.59 45.58
CA THR A 381 -11.22 19.11 46.95
C THR A 381 -10.36 20.36 47.07
N ALA A 382 -10.68 21.16 48.09
CA ALA A 382 -9.81 22.14 48.69
C ALA A 382 -8.60 21.47 49.37
N GLU A 383 -7.52 22.23 49.63
CA GLU A 383 -6.31 21.73 50.31
C GLU A 383 -6.54 21.06 51.69
N SER A 384 -7.73 21.18 52.29
CA SER A 384 -8.08 20.58 53.59
C SER A 384 -8.37 19.07 53.54
N ARG A 385 -8.78 18.53 52.38
CA ARG A 385 -9.15 17.10 52.23
C ARG A 385 -8.58 16.54 50.94
N SER A 386 -8.24 15.25 50.97
CA SER A 386 -7.68 14.56 49.81
C SER A 386 -8.80 14.03 48.90
N ALA A 387 -8.78 14.41 47.62
CA ALA A 387 -9.74 13.94 46.63
C ALA A 387 -9.64 12.42 46.40
N THR A 388 -8.44 11.84 46.50
CA THR A 388 -8.24 10.39 46.40
C THR A 388 -8.83 9.67 47.61
N ALA A 389 -8.71 10.23 48.82
CA ALA A 389 -9.33 9.63 50.00
C ALA A 389 -10.87 9.56 49.89
N VAL A 390 -11.51 10.63 49.40
CA VAL A 390 -12.96 10.63 49.17
C VAL A 390 -13.35 9.63 48.08
N LEU A 391 -12.55 9.50 47.03
CA LEU A 391 -12.78 8.49 45.99
C LEU A 391 -12.59 7.06 46.50
N ASP A 392 -11.62 6.82 47.38
CA ASP A 392 -11.36 5.52 48.01
C ASP A 392 -12.55 5.10 48.89
N GLU A 393 -13.20 6.03 49.59
CA GLU A 393 -14.45 5.76 50.32
C GLU A 393 -15.59 5.31 49.38
N LEU A 394 -15.73 5.97 48.24
CA LEU A 394 -16.72 5.60 47.22
C LEU A 394 -16.46 4.22 46.64
N THR A 395 -15.21 3.94 46.25
CA THR A 395 -14.83 2.66 45.64
C THR A 395 -14.88 1.50 46.64
N ALA A 396 -14.59 1.74 47.92
CA ALA A 396 -14.76 0.74 48.97
C ALA A 396 -16.23 0.35 49.18
N THR A 397 -17.16 1.28 48.94
CA THR A 397 -18.60 1.06 49.13
C THR A 397 -19.26 0.47 47.89
N PHE A 398 -18.96 1.03 46.72
CA PHE A 398 -19.66 0.75 45.46
C PHE A 398 -18.83 -0.04 44.44
N GLY A 399 -17.65 -0.52 44.82
CA GLY A 399 -16.74 -1.19 43.89
C GLY A 399 -16.09 -0.23 42.89
N GLY A 400 -15.54 -0.77 41.80
CA GLY A 400 -14.83 0.01 40.79
C GLY A 400 -13.40 0.37 41.19
N GLY A 401 -12.82 1.33 40.48
CA GLY A 401 -11.44 1.79 40.71
C GLY A 401 -11.16 3.15 40.10
N GLY A 402 -10.08 3.79 40.54
CA GLY A 402 -9.74 5.14 40.11
C GLY A 402 -8.42 5.65 40.66
N GLY A 403 -8.13 6.92 40.40
CA GLY A 403 -6.93 7.60 40.86
C GLY A 403 -6.92 9.08 40.52
N GLY A 404 -5.90 9.80 40.97
CA GLY A 404 -5.72 11.22 40.69
C GLY A 404 -4.70 11.88 41.62
N SER A 405 -4.79 13.20 41.75
CA SER A 405 -4.01 14.00 42.69
C SER A 405 -4.79 14.25 43.99
N GLU A 406 -4.10 14.84 44.97
CA GLU A 406 -4.70 15.29 46.23
C GLU A 406 -5.89 16.23 46.05
N THR A 407 -5.96 16.98 44.95
CA THR A 407 -7.00 17.99 44.69
C THR A 407 -8.02 17.56 43.63
N LEU A 408 -7.75 16.52 42.86
CA LEU A 408 -8.64 16.02 41.83
C LEU A 408 -8.43 14.52 41.60
N ALA A 409 -9.47 13.73 41.83
CA ALA A 409 -9.47 12.30 41.63
C ALA A 409 -10.66 11.86 40.77
N ARG A 410 -10.49 10.75 40.05
CA ARG A 410 -11.57 10.15 39.25
C ARG A 410 -11.58 8.65 39.39
N GLY A 411 -12.77 8.08 39.54
CA GLY A 411 -12.98 6.64 39.43
C GLY A 411 -14.23 6.31 38.63
N GLY A 412 -14.32 5.05 38.22
CA GLY A 412 -15.44 4.53 37.44
C GLY A 412 -15.57 3.02 37.54
N GLY A 413 -16.55 2.48 36.82
CA GLY A 413 -16.91 1.07 36.93
C GLY A 413 -17.59 0.73 38.26
N PHE A 414 -18.34 1.68 38.82
CA PHE A 414 -19.10 1.46 40.04
C PHE A 414 -20.24 0.44 39.81
N ASP A 415 -20.46 -0.43 40.79
CA ASP A 415 -21.55 -1.41 40.85
C ASP A 415 -22.87 -0.76 41.34
N ALA A 416 -23.02 0.56 41.14
CA ALA A 416 -24.17 1.36 41.56
C ALA A 416 -24.39 2.52 40.58
N THR A 417 -25.65 2.95 40.48
CA THR A 417 -26.06 4.09 39.66
C THR A 417 -25.64 5.42 40.30
N SER A 418 -25.56 6.47 39.49
CA SER A 418 -25.29 7.85 39.98
C SER A 418 -26.26 8.27 41.09
N ALA A 419 -27.54 7.84 41.01
CA ALA A 419 -28.56 8.14 42.01
C ALA A 419 -28.34 7.41 43.34
N GLU A 420 -27.91 6.15 43.30
CA GLU A 420 -27.61 5.36 44.51
C GLU A 420 -26.37 5.90 45.23
N ILE A 421 -25.33 6.28 44.47
CA ILE A 421 -24.14 6.91 45.05
C ILE A 421 -24.51 8.27 45.64
N TYR A 422 -25.26 9.10 44.91
CA TYR A 422 -25.74 10.39 45.39
C TYR A 422 -26.49 10.26 46.73
N ALA A 423 -27.44 9.33 46.83
CA ALA A 423 -28.25 9.10 48.03
C ALA A 423 -27.46 8.58 49.25
N SER A 424 -26.26 8.03 49.05
CA SER A 424 -25.38 7.60 50.16
C SER A 424 -24.52 8.73 50.73
N LEU A 425 -24.42 9.83 49.98
CA LEU A 425 -23.59 10.96 50.32
C LEU A 425 -24.39 12.12 50.96
N GLU A 426 -25.70 12.22 50.67
CA GLU A 426 -26.69 12.99 51.45
C GLU A 426 -26.85 12.43 52.87
#